data_AF-A0A2B2KQX4-F1
#
_entry.id   AF-A0A2B2KQX4-F1
#
_cell.length_a   1.000
_cell.length_b   1.000
_cell.length_c   1.000
_cell.angle_alpha   90.00
_cell.angle_beta   90.00
_cell.angle_gamma   90.00
#
_symmetry.space_group_name_H-M   'P 1'
#
loop_
_entity.id
_entity.type
_entity.pdbx_description
1 polymer ?
#
loop_
_entity_poly.entity_id
_entity_poly.type
_entity_poly.pdbx_seq_one_letter_code
_entity_poly.pdbx_strand_id
1 'polypeptide(L)' 'IQNDYRALPTQCSQSIMKGLFQNWKSFFASLKDYKKNPNKYAGTPRIPKYIRSSEKEILYTENKLMK' A
#
# COMPACT_ATOMS: atom_id res chain seq x y z
N ILE A 1 9.63 -16.31 -13.79
CA ILE A 1 8.24 -15.77 -13.77
C ILE A 1 7.62 -16.20 -12.43
N GLN A 2 7.01 -15.29 -11.67
CA GLN A 2 6.50 -15.59 -10.33
C GLN A 2 5.13 -16.29 -10.40
N ASN A 3 5.14 -17.62 -10.26
CA ASN A 3 3.95 -18.47 -10.44
C ASN A 3 2.87 -18.20 -9.39
N ASP A 4 3.28 -17.91 -8.15
CA ASP A 4 2.36 -17.61 -7.04
C ASP A 4 1.51 -16.35 -7.30
N TYR A 5 2.08 -15.37 -8.00
CA TYR A 5 1.39 -14.14 -8.36
C TYR A 5 0.34 -14.36 -9.46
N ARG A 6 0.57 -15.30 -10.38
CA ARG A 6 -0.39 -15.69 -11.42
C ARG A 6 -1.50 -16.60 -10.91
N ALA A 7 -1.27 -17.31 -9.80
CA ALA A 7 -2.27 -18.18 -9.17
C ALA A 7 -3.36 -17.40 -8.43
N LEU A 8 -3.11 -16.13 -8.09
CA LEU A 8 -4.10 -15.26 -7.47
C LEU A 8 -5.14 -14.77 -8.49
N PRO A 9 -6.43 -14.65 -8.10
CA PRO A 9 -7.42 -13.98 -8.95
C PRO A 9 -6.90 -12.60 -9.38
N THR A 10 -6.89 -12.35 -10.69
CA THR A 10 -6.32 -11.14 -11.31
C THR A 10 -6.83 -9.84 -10.68
N GLN A 11 -8.08 -9.82 -10.19
CA GLN A 11 -8.64 -8.66 -9.47
C GLN A 11 -7.94 -8.40 -8.13
N CYS A 12 -7.68 -9.44 -7.33
CA CYS A 12 -6.99 -9.30 -6.05
C CYS A 12 -5.56 -8.80 -6.25
N SER A 13 -4.81 -9.37 -7.20
CA SER A 13 -3.44 -8.95 -7.48
C SER A 13 -3.38 -7.50 -7.98
N GLN A 14 -4.31 -7.08 -8.86
CA GLN A 14 -4.41 -5.70 -9.31
C GLN A 14 -4.74 -4.71 -8.18
N SER A 15 -5.66 -5.05 -7.28
CA SER A 15 -6.02 -4.19 -6.13
C SER A 15 -4.85 -3.98 -5.18
N ILE A 16 -4.08 -5.05 -4.89
CA ILE A 16 -2.86 -4.98 -4.08
C ILE A 16 -1.85 -4.03 -4.75
N MET A 17 -1.63 -4.18 -6.05
CA MET A 17 -0.71 -3.30 -6.79
C MET A 17 -1.17 -1.84 -6.76
N LYS A 18 -2.47 -1.57 -6.96
CA LYS A 18 -3.03 -0.20 -6.87
C LYS A 18 -2.80 0.42 -5.50
N GLY A 19 -3.09 -0.32 -4.42
CA GLY A 19 -2.84 0.12 -3.05
C GLY A 19 -1.36 0.42 -2.80
N LEU A 20 -0.48 -0.47 -3.26
CA LEU A 20 0.97 -0.27 -3.19
C LEU A 20 1.38 1.04 -3.88
N PHE A 21 1.00 1.24 -5.14
CA PHE A 21 1.34 2.46 -5.88
C PHE A 21 0.82 3.72 -5.19
N GLN A 22 -0.40 3.69 -4.66
CA GLN A 22 -0.98 4.83 -3.95
C GLN A 22 -0.21 5.15 -2.67
N ASN A 23 0.15 4.13 -1.88
CA ASN A 23 0.92 4.30 -0.65
C ASN A 23 2.30 4.90 -0.92
N TRP A 24 3.00 4.42 -1.94
CA TRP A 24 4.29 4.98 -2.36
C TRP A 24 4.18 6.43 -2.85
N LYS A 25 3.15 6.75 -3.64
CA LYS A 25 2.90 8.11 -4.11
C LYS A 25 2.64 9.08 -2.95
N SER A 26 1.81 8.67 -1.99
CA SER A 26 1.53 9.43 -0.77
C SER A 26 2.77 9.62 0.11
N PHE A 27 3.62 8.59 0.22
CA PHE A 27 4.88 8.67 0.97
C PHE A 27 5.82 9.72 0.38
N PHE A 28 6.07 9.71 -0.94
CA PHE A 28 6.94 10.69 -1.58
C PHE A 28 6.37 12.12 -1.52
N ALA A 29 5.05 12.27 -1.65
CA ALA A 29 4.39 13.56 -1.48
C ALA A 29 4.60 14.11 -0.05
N SER A 30 4.39 13.26 0.95
CA SER A 30 4.59 13.61 2.37
C SER A 30 6.06 13.92 2.68
N LEU A 31 7.00 13.19 2.07
CA LEU A 31 8.44 13.45 2.22
C LEU A 31 8.84 14.81 1.64
N LYS A 32 8.27 15.19 0.50
CA LYS A 32 8.51 16.50 -0.12
C LYS A 32 7.92 17.64 0.70
N ASP A 33 6.71 17.47 1.25
CA ASP A 33 6.08 18.48 2.11
C ASP A 33 6.78 18.57 3.48
N TYR A 34 7.21 17.45 4.06
CA TYR A 34 8.01 17.42 5.29
C TYR A 34 9.31 18.21 5.16
N LYS A 35 10.00 18.11 4.01
CA LYS A 35 11.21 18.91 3.73
C LYS A 35 10.94 20.42 3.69
N LYS A 36 9.72 20.84 3.34
CA LYS A 36 9.33 22.26 3.28
C LYS A 36 8.76 22.76 4.61
N ASN A 37 7.98 21.91 5.29
CA ASN A 37 7.20 22.24 6.47
C ASN A 37 7.39 21.16 7.55
N PRO A 38 8.59 21.07 8.18
CA PRO A 38 8.86 20.01 9.15
C PRO A 38 7.94 20.10 10.38
N ASN A 39 7.55 21.30 10.80
CA ASN A 39 6.68 21.54 11.97
C ASN A 39 5.23 21.06 11.78
N LYS A 40 4.79 20.79 10.55
CA LYS A 40 3.42 20.29 10.26
C LYS A 40 3.26 18.81 10.63
N TYR A 41 4.37 18.08 10.75
CA TYR A 41 4.37 16.65 11.00
C TYR A 41 4.94 16.37 12.39
N ALA A 42 4.35 15.42 13.12
CA ALA A 42 4.86 14.99 14.42
C ALA A 42 6.21 14.25 14.33
N GLY A 43 6.65 13.91 13.12
CA GLY A 43 7.94 13.25 12.86
C GLY A 43 8.19 13.02 11.37
N THR A 44 9.35 12.44 11.06
CA THR A 44 9.75 12.11 9.69
C THR A 44 8.83 11.05 9.08
N PRO A 45 8.33 11.26 7.84
CA PRO A 45 7.59 10.23 7.11
C PRO A 45 8.42 8.94 7.01
N ARG A 46 7.83 7.81 7.42
CA ARG A 46 8.50 6.52 7.43
C ARG A 46 8.23 5.76 6.14
N ILE A 47 9.25 5.07 5.64
CA ILE A 47 9.13 4.24 4.43
C ILE A 47 8.06 3.15 4.65
N PRO A 48 7.11 2.98 3.70
CA PRO A 48 6.17 1.87 3.74
C PRO A 48 6.94 0.55 3.76
N LYS A 49 6.71 -0.28 4.78
CA LYS A 49 7.35 -1.60 4.89
C LYS A 49 6.39 -2.68 4.42
N TYR A 50 6.93 -3.75 3.82
CA TYR A 50 6.17 -4.97 3.61
C TYR A 50 5.78 -5.56 4.96
N ILE A 51 4.50 -5.86 5.11
CA ILE A 51 3.97 -6.52 6.29
C ILE A 51 4.56 -7.95 6.33
N ARG A 52 5.11 -8.32 7.48
CA ARG A 52 5.57 -9.70 7.76
C ARG A 52 4.55 -10.49 8.59
N SER A 53 3.51 -9.81 9.08
CA SER A 53 2.40 -10.41 9.82
C SER A 53 1.42 -11.10 8.88
N SER A 54 0.78 -12.17 9.36
CA SER A 54 -0.38 -12.79 8.70
C SER A 54 -1.63 -11.91 8.73
N GLU A 55 -1.67 -10.94 9.64
CA GLU A 55 -2.75 -9.96 9.75
C GLU A 55 -2.49 -8.81 8.77
N LYS A 56 -3.38 -8.70 7.79
CA LYS A 56 -3.34 -7.65 6.77
C LYS A 56 -4.03 -6.41 7.34
N GLU A 57 -3.54 -5.22 6.97
CA GLU A 57 -4.42 -4.04 6.96
C GLU A 57 -5.72 -4.43 6.27
N ILE A 58 -6.86 -4.07 6.88
CA ILE A 58 -8.19 -4.28 6.30
C ILE A 58 -8.28 -3.36 5.08
N LEU A 59 -7.70 -3.77 3.97
CA LEU A 59 -7.97 -3.18 2.68
C LEU A 59 -9.40 -3.62 2.37
N TYR A 60 -10.34 -2.69 2.53
CA TYR A 60 -11.72 -2.85 2.08
C TYR A 60 -11.69 -2.97 0.55
N THR A 61 -11.31 -4.15 0.09
CA THR A 61 -11.46 -4.55 -1.29
C THR A 61 -12.91 -5.01 -1.34
N GLU A 62 -13.74 -4.42 -2.19
CA GLU A 62 -15.06 -4.97 -2.46
C GLU A 62 -14.89 -6.42 -2.92
N ASN A 63 -15.00 -7.36 -1.98
CA ASN A 63 -15.05 -8.78 -2.24
C ASN A 63 -16.42 -9.04 -2.87
N LYS A 64 -16.57 -8.68 -4.14
CA LYS A 64 -17.65 -9.18 -4.96
C LYS A 64 -17.28 -10.60 -5.38
N LEU A 65 -17.30 -11.57 -4.45
CA LEU A 65 -17.45 -13.00 -4.73
C LEU A 65 -17.41 -13.83 -3.42
N MET A 66 -18.59 -14.02 -2.84
CA MET A 66 -19.03 -15.32 -2.33
C MET A 66 -20.48 -15.50 -2.81
N LYS A 67 -20.65 -15.93 -4.05
CA LYS A 67 -21.85 -16.64 -4.51
C LYS A 67 -21.43 -18.08 -4.78
#